data_AF-A0A349K4H2-F1
#
_entry.id   AF-A0A349K4H2-F1
#
_cell.length_a   1.000
_cell.length_b   1.000
_cell.length_c   1.000
_cell.angle_alpha   90.00
_cell.angle_beta   90.00
_cell.angle_gamma   90.00
#
_symmetry.space_group_name_H-M   'P 1'
#
loop_
_entity.id
_entity.type
_entity.pdbx_description
1 polymer ?
#
loop_
_entity_poly.entity_id
_entity_poly.type
_entity_poly.pdbx_seq_one_letter_code
_entity_poly.pdbx_strand_id
1 'polypeptide(L)' 'MGREVTIVGQGLAGTCLAWRIWDRGRDFCLVHRGDRRSTSFISAGLLTPVTGRNLNPSWRLEEFLREARAFYQK' A
#
# COMPACT_ATOMS: atom_id res chain seq x y z
N MET A 1 -15.74 -22.04 7.09
CA MET A 1 -15.99 -20.66 6.63
C MET A 1 -14.69 -20.12 6.06
N GLY A 2 -14.55 -20.09 4.73
CA GLY A 2 -13.31 -19.66 4.08
C GLY A 2 -13.22 -18.13 4.07
N ARG A 3 -12.10 -17.57 4.53
CA ARG A 3 -11.78 -16.16 4.27
C ARG A 3 -11.55 -16.03 2.77
N GLU A 4 -12.42 -15.30 2.06
CA GLU A 4 -12.37 -15.18 0.59
C GLU A 4 -11.08 -14.50 0.10
N VAL A 5 -10.48 -13.64 0.92
CA VAL A 5 -9.25 -12.91 0.57
C VAL A 5 -8.10 -13.32 1.48
N THR A 6 -7.02 -13.82 0.87
CA THR A 6 -5.73 -14.01 1.54
C THR A 6 -4.72 -13.02 0.97
N ILE A 7 -4.15 -12.20 1.84
CA ILE A 7 -3.12 -11.22 1.54
C ILE A 7 -1.79 -11.81 2.00
N VAL A 8 -0.81 -11.90 1.09
CA VAL A 8 0.54 -12.37 1.41
C VAL A 8 1.49 -11.18 1.39
N GLY A 9 2.08 -10.88 2.55
CA GLY A 9 3.02 -9.80 2.76
C GLY A 9 2.41 -8.58 3.45
N GLN A 10 2.85 -8.29 4.68
CA GLN A 10 2.51 -7.08 5.42
C GLN A 10 3.52 -5.96 5.16
N GLY A 11 3.67 -5.59 3.89
CA GLY A 11 4.32 -4.33 3.50
C GLY A 11 3.34 -3.17 3.49
N LEU A 12 3.73 -2.03 2.93
CA LEU A 12 2.87 -0.87 2.75
C LEU A 12 1.61 -1.24 1.93
N ALA A 13 1.80 -1.87 0.78
CA ALA A 13 0.70 -2.26 -0.10
C ALA A 13 -0.26 -3.26 0.55
N GLY A 14 0.27 -4.34 1.15
CA GLY A 14 -0.55 -5.36 1.81
C GLY A 14 -1.30 -4.82 3.03
N THR A 15 -0.67 -3.94 3.81
CA THR A 15 -1.33 -3.26 4.94
C THR A 15 -2.41 -2.30 4.46
N CYS A 16 -2.18 -1.52 3.40
CA CYS A 16 -3.19 -0.63 2.84
C CYS A 16 -4.41 -1.42 2.31
N LEU A 17 -4.16 -2.55 1.64
CA LEU A 17 -5.24 -3.43 1.18
C LEU A 17 -6.03 -4.03 2.35
N ALA A 18 -5.32 -4.58 3.35
CA ALA A 18 -5.93 -5.11 4.57
C ALA A 18 -6.80 -4.05 5.26
N TRP A 19 -6.28 -2.82 5.41
CA TRP A 19 -7.01 -1.69 5.98
C TRP A 19 -8.29 -1.37 5.19
N ARG A 20 -8.22 -1.34 3.86
CA ARG A 20 -9.39 -1.09 3.00
C ARG A 20 -10.46 -2.19 3.08
N ILE A 21 -10.06 -3.44 3.28
CA ILE A 21 -10.99 -4.56 3.44
C ILE A 21 -11.62 -4.50 4.84
N TRP A 22 -10.81 -4.23 5.85
CA TRP A 22 -11.25 -4.03 7.23
C TRP A 22 -12.25 -2.87 7.37
N ASP A 23 -11.97 -1.71 6.77
CA ASP A 23 -12.83 -0.51 6.73
C ASP A 23 -14.20 -0.80 6.06
N ARG A 24 -14.31 -1.87 5.28
CA ARG A 24 -15.56 -2.33 4.64
C ARG A 24 -16.27 -3.45 5.40
N GLY A 25 -15.81 -3.80 6.59
CA GLY A 25 -16.39 -4.87 7.42
C GLY A 25 -16.30 -6.26 6.78
N ARG A 26 -15.23 -6.53 6.02
CA ARG A 26 -15.01 -7.81 5.33
C ARG A 26 -13.87 -8.58 5.98
N ASP A 27 -13.99 -9.91 6.00
CA ASP A 27 -12.96 -10.81 6.52
C ASP A 27 -11.82 -11.03 5.52
N PHE A 28 -10.59 -11.07 6.02
CA PHE A 28 -9.39 -11.40 5.24
C PHE A 28 -8.36 -12.12 6.10
N CYS A 29 -7.54 -12.96 5.48
CA CYS A 29 -6.33 -13.52 6.09
C CYS A 29 -5.12 -12.68 5.67
N LEU A 30 -4.27 -12.28 6.60
CA LEU A 30 -3.00 -11.61 6.29
C LEU A 30 -1.85 -12.51 6.77
N VAL A 31 -1.02 -12.96 5.84
CA VAL A 31 0.13 -13.81 6.12
C VAL A 31 1.41 -13.01 5.90
N HIS A 32 2.25 -12.95 6.93
CA HIS A 32 3.55 -12.29 6.84
C HIS A 32 4.59 -13.11 7.60
N ARG A 33 5.80 -13.19 7.05
CA ARG A 33 6.91 -13.97 7.61
C ARG A 33 7.40 -13.43 8.96
N GLY A 34 7.17 -12.16 9.25
CA GLY A 34 7.48 -11.53 10.55
C GLY A 34 8.97 -11.21 10.76
N ASP A 35 9.82 -11.50 9.78
CA ASP A 35 11.19 -10.99 9.78
C ASP A 35 11.16 -9.51 9.38
N ARG A 36 11.77 -8.64 10.19
CA ARG A 36 11.85 -7.18 9.99
C ARG A 36 12.74 -6.78 8.79
N ARG A 37 12.56 -7.46 7.66
CA ARG A 37 13.35 -7.38 6.43
C ARG A 37 12.51 -6.99 5.22
N SER A 38 11.25 -6.58 5.41
CA SER A 38 10.41 -6.12 4.30
C SER A 38 10.94 -4.80 3.74
N THR A 39 10.78 -4.60 2.42
CA THR A 39 11.17 -3.34 1.75
C THR A 39 10.52 -2.14 2.41
N SER A 40 9.25 -2.26 2.82
CA SER A 40 8.53 -1.19 3.50
C SER A 40 9.06 -0.90 4.91
N PHE A 41 9.60 -1.91 5.61
CA PHE A 41 10.21 -1.71 6.92
C PHE A 41 11.58 -1.01 6.83
N ILE A 42 12.36 -1.30 5.79
CA ILE A 42 13.72 -0.73 5.61
C ILE A 42 13.69 0.64 4.90
N SER A 43 12.62 0.96 4.17
CA SER A 43 12.50 2.20 3.39
C SER A 43 12.55 3.47 4.25
N ALA A 44 13.18 4.52 3.70
CA ALA A 44 13.18 5.88 4.30
C ALA A 44 11.87 6.67 4.06
N GLY A 45 10.90 6.09 3.32
CA GLY A 45 9.62 6.74 3.05
C GLY A 45 9.67 7.84 1.96
N LEU A 46 10.73 7.88 1.15
CA LEU A 46 10.84 8.83 0.04
C LEU A 46 10.02 8.38 -1.17
N LEU A 47 9.27 9.29 -1.77
CA LEU A 47 8.52 9.08 -3.01
C LEU A 47 9.02 10.05 -4.08
N THR A 48 9.38 9.51 -5.25
CA THR A 48 9.80 10.31 -6.41
C THR A 48 8.61 10.51 -7.36
N PRO A 49 8.07 11.73 -7.48
CA PRO A 49 6.87 12.01 -8.28
C PRO A 49 7.16 12.19 -9.78
N VAL A 50 8.38 11.91 -10.22
CA VAL A 50 8.85 12.17 -11.59
C VAL A 50 9.51 10.93 -12.18
N THR A 51 9.49 10.82 -13.50
CA THR A 51 10.00 9.67 -14.26
C THR A 51 10.87 10.11 -15.44
N GLY A 52 11.81 9.23 -15.80
CA GLY A 52 12.69 9.39 -16.95
C GLY A 52 13.69 10.54 -16.84
N ARG A 53 14.40 10.78 -17.94
CA ARG A 53 15.47 11.80 -18.00
C ARG A 53 14.95 13.23 -17.93
N ASN A 54 13.72 13.45 -18.41
CA ASN A 54 13.11 14.78 -18.50
C ASN A 54 12.32 15.17 -17.24
N LEU A 55 12.33 14.33 -16.19
CA LEU A 55 11.60 14.57 -14.93
C LEU A 55 10.10 14.85 -15.14
N ASN A 56 9.49 14.16 -16.10
CA ASN A 56 8.05 14.28 -16.34
C ASN A 56 7.29 13.69 -15.15
N PRO A 57 6.13 14.24 -14.76
CA PRO A 57 5.29 13.67 -13.73
C PRO A 57 5.06 12.17 -13.95
N SER A 58 5.12 11.38 -12.89
CA SER A 58 4.79 9.96 -12.95
C SER A 58 3.38 9.77 -13.51
N TRP A 59 3.17 8.69 -14.25
CA TRP A 59 1.85 8.35 -14.80
C TRP A 59 0.76 8.39 -13.72
N ARG A 60 -0.32 9.13 -13.98
CA ARG A 60 -1.47 9.32 -13.08
C ARG A 60 -1.13 9.83 -11.67
N LEU A 61 0.00 10.50 -11.51
CA LEU A 61 0.45 11.00 -10.21
C LEU A 61 -0.63 11.80 -9.47
N GLU A 62 -1.32 12.72 -10.16
CA GLU A 62 -2.33 13.57 -9.51
C GLU A 62 -3.47 12.74 -8.92
N GLU A 63 -3.96 11.75 -9.66
CA GLU A 63 -5.02 10.85 -9.21
C GLU A 63 -4.56 10.05 -7.98
N PHE A 64 -3.35 9.49 -8.04
CA PHE A 64 -2.79 8.71 -6.93
C PHE A 64 -2.55 9.55 -5.68
N LEU A 65 -2.06 10.79 -5.82
CA LEU A 65 -1.85 11.68 -4.69
C LEU A 65 -3.19 12.16 -4.08
N ARG A 66 -4.23 12.31 -4.90
CA ARG A 66 -5.57 12.65 -4.42
C ARG A 66 -6.14 11.50 -3.58
N GLU A 67 -6.08 10.27 -4.10
CA GLU A 67 -6.52 9.08 -3.37
C GLU A 67 -5.70 8.84 -2.10
N ALA A 68 -4.36 8.97 -2.18
CA ALA A 68 -3.49 8.79 -1.02
C ALA A 68 -3.81 9.78 0.11
N ARG A 69 -4.03 11.07 -0.22
CA ARG A 69 -4.43 12.08 0.78
C ARG A 69 -5.74 11.71 1.46
N ALA A 70 -6.75 11.32 0.68
CA ALA A 70 -8.03 10.90 1.24
C ALA A 70 -7.90 9.61 2.09
N PHE A 71 -7.05 8.67 1.69
CA PHE A 71 -6.81 7.43 2.40
C PHE A 71 -6.11 7.64 3.76
N TYR A 72 -5.05 8.45 3.81
CA TYR A 72 -4.23 8.63 5.02
C TYR A 72 -4.77 9.70 6.00
N GLN A 73 -5.80 10.45 5.64
CA GLN A 73 -6.46 11.45 6.51
C GLN A 73 -7.66 10.89 7.29
N LYS A 74 -8.05 9.64 7.04
CA LYS A 74 -9.02 8.94 7.87
C LYS A 74 -8.38 8.54 9.21
#